data_AF-A0AAP5BNW4-F1
#
_entry.id   AF-A0AAP5BNW4-F1
#
_cell.length_a   1.000
_cell.length_b   1.000
_cell.length_c   1.000
_cell.angle_alpha   90.00
_cell.angle_beta   90.00
_cell.angle_gamma   90.00
#
_symmetry.space_group_name_H-M   'P 1'
#
loop_
_entity.id
_entity.type
_entity.pdbx_description
1 polymer ?
#
loop_
_entity_poly.entity_id
_entity_poly.type
_entity_poly.pdbx_seq_one_letter_code
_entity_poly.pdbx_strand_id
1 'polypeptide(L)'
;MQAIRATLGKIEEHARAVAVGVTAVIVLVAFARPYIADLAQFYLNEAGMPQPQLVMKPGYQVLIDGHAVPIVGNDECPQEKDAQKAFWLGGRPDDIPAMGCVVVGSTTKEVHVRVNSNVLEVWKVVHQERGGFPATLLVRPNGDYIAEAK
;
A
#
# COMPACT_ATOMS: atom_id res chain seq x y z
N MET A 1 15.66 56.86 -19.39
CA MET A 1 14.42 56.21 -18.89
C MET A 1 13.78 55.22 -19.87
N GLN A 2 13.96 55.33 -21.20
CA GLN A 2 13.34 54.38 -22.16
C GLN A 2 13.90 52.95 -22.12
N ALA A 3 15.20 52.77 -21.85
CA ALA A 3 15.85 51.45 -21.83
C ALA A 3 15.36 50.53 -20.69
N ILE A 4 14.94 51.11 -19.55
CA ILE A 4 14.46 50.37 -18.37
C ILE A 4 13.03 49.83 -18.60
N ARG A 5 12.19 50.57 -19.34
CA ARG A 5 10.84 50.11 -19.70
C ARG A 5 10.86 48.94 -20.68
N ALA A 6 11.80 48.94 -21.63
CA ALA A 6 11.95 47.86 -22.61
C ALA A 6 12.44 46.55 -21.96
N THR A 7 13.31 46.64 -20.95
CA THR A 7 13.77 45.48 -20.18
C THR A 7 12.68 44.94 -19.26
N LEU A 8 11.89 45.81 -18.62
CA LEU A 8 10.77 45.38 -17.77
C LEU A 8 9.69 44.61 -18.55
N GLY A 9 9.32 45.10 -19.75
CA GLY A 9 8.31 44.44 -20.59
C GLY A 9 8.74 43.05 -21.08
N LYS A 10 10.03 42.87 -21.38
CA LYS A 10 10.59 41.58 -21.82
C LYS A 10 10.61 40.52 -20.70
N ILE A 11 10.80 40.96 -19.46
CA ILE A 11 10.75 40.09 -18.27
C ILE A 11 9.29 39.68 -17.99
N GLU A 12 8.34 40.60 -18.15
CA GLU A 12 6.91 40.33 -17.95
C GLU A 12 6.35 39.35 -18.99
N GLU A 13 6.78 39.47 -20.25
CA GLU A 13 6.39 38.55 -21.33
C GLU A 13 6.94 37.14 -21.11
N HIS A 14 8.22 37.01 -20.72
CA HIS A 14 8.80 35.72 -20.34
C HIS A 14 8.11 35.11 -19.12
N ALA A 15 7.79 35.90 -18.10
CA ALA A 15 7.09 35.41 -16.91
C ALA A 15 5.68 34.88 -17.25
N ARG A 16 4.94 35.57 -18.13
CA ARG A 16 3.64 35.10 -18.62
C ARG A 16 3.75 33.83 -19.45
N ALA A 17 4.74 33.73 -20.35
CA ALA A 17 4.95 32.54 -21.15
C ALA A 17 5.31 31.32 -20.27
N VAL A 18 6.17 31.50 -19.27
CA VAL A 18 6.49 30.46 -18.29
C VAL A 18 5.26 30.08 -17.47
N ALA A 19 4.48 31.05 -16.99
CA ALA A 19 3.26 30.77 -16.24
C ALA A 19 2.24 29.96 -17.06
N VAL A 20 2.01 30.33 -18.33
CA VAL A 20 1.12 29.58 -19.23
C VAL A 20 1.65 28.17 -19.48
N GLY A 21 2.95 28.01 -19.72
CA GLY A 21 3.59 26.72 -19.90
C GLY A 21 3.42 25.81 -18.67
N VAL A 22 3.71 26.32 -17.47
CA VAL A 22 3.54 25.59 -16.22
C VAL A 22 2.08 25.20 -15.99
N THR A 23 1.15 26.12 -16.24
CA THR A 23 -0.29 25.85 -16.06
C THR A 23 -0.77 24.78 -17.04
N ALA A 24 -0.36 24.84 -18.30
CA ALA A 24 -0.70 23.83 -19.31
C ALA A 24 -0.18 22.44 -18.92
N VAL A 25 1.05 22.34 -18.40
CA VAL A 25 1.62 21.08 -17.92
C VAL A 25 0.83 20.53 -16.72
N ILE A 26 0.52 21.36 -15.73
CA ILE A 26 -0.26 20.94 -14.56
C ILE A 26 -1.63 20.42 -14.98
N VAL A 27 -2.31 21.12 -15.88
CA VAL A 27 -3.63 20.72 -16.40
C VAL A 27 -3.52 19.39 -17.14
N LEU A 28 -2.56 19.23 -18.06
CA LEU A 28 -2.35 17.97 -18.77
C LEU A 28 -2.09 16.80 -17.82
N VAL A 29 -1.25 16.99 -16.80
CA VAL A 29 -0.96 15.94 -15.79
C VAL A 29 -2.21 15.59 -14.98
N ALA A 30 -3.00 16.59 -14.59
CA ALA A 30 -4.23 16.36 -13.83
C ALA A 30 -5.27 15.56 -14.64
N PHE A 31 -5.42 15.86 -15.93
CA PHE A 31 -6.33 15.13 -16.81
C PHE A 31 -5.80 13.73 -17.19
N ALA A 32 -4.49 13.55 -17.34
CA ALA A 32 -3.91 12.26 -17.69
C ALA A 32 -3.89 11.25 -16.52
N ARG A 33 -3.85 11.72 -15.26
CA ARG A 33 -3.80 10.85 -14.08
C ARG A 33 -4.89 9.76 -14.00
N PRO A 34 -6.20 10.05 -14.15
CA PRO A 34 -7.22 9.01 -14.08
C PRO A 34 -7.03 7.94 -15.17
N TYR A 35 -6.68 8.32 -16.39
CA TYR A 35 -6.44 7.39 -17.49
C TYR A 35 -5.24 6.47 -17.24
N ILE A 36 -4.17 6.98 -16.62
CA ILE A 36 -3.00 6.17 -16.28
C ILE A 36 -3.34 5.11 -15.22
N ALA A 37 -4.18 5.46 -14.23
CA ALA A 37 -4.62 4.52 -13.20
C ALA A 37 -5.48 3.39 -13.79
N ASP A 38 -6.46 3.73 -14.64
CA ASP A 38 -7.31 2.74 -15.32
C ASP A 38 -6.49 1.80 -16.22
N LEU A 39 -5.49 2.33 -16.94
CA LEU A 39 -4.57 1.52 -17.76
C LEU A 39 -3.74 0.56 -16.92
N ALA A 40 -3.21 1.02 -15.80
CA ALA A 40 -2.45 0.16 -14.89
C ALA A 40 -3.33 -0.98 -14.34
N GLN A 41 -4.57 -0.67 -13.94
CA GLN A 41 -5.51 -1.66 -13.44
C GLN A 41 -5.91 -2.67 -14.53
N PHE A 42 -6.13 -2.21 -15.76
CA PHE A 42 -6.43 -3.06 -16.92
C PHE A 42 -5.31 -4.07 -17.17
N TYR A 43 -4.05 -3.63 -17.23
CA TYR A 43 -2.91 -4.53 -17.44
C TYR A 43 -2.68 -5.48 -16.26
N LEU A 44 -2.89 -5.03 -15.02
CA LEU A 44 -2.79 -5.90 -13.84
C LEU A 44 -3.84 -7.01 -13.86
N ASN A 45 -5.05 -6.70 -14.33
CA ASN A 45 -6.15 -7.66 -14.45
C ASN A 45 -5.98 -8.60 -15.66
N GLU A 46 -5.59 -8.08 -16.83
CA GLU A 46 -5.38 -8.88 -18.06
C GLU A 46 -4.17 -9.80 -17.97
N ALA A 47 -3.11 -9.39 -17.28
CA ALA A 47 -1.94 -10.24 -17.07
C ALA A 47 -2.25 -11.48 -16.22
N GLY A 48 -3.46 -11.59 -15.65
CA GLY A 48 -3.87 -12.70 -14.80
C GLY A 48 -2.94 -12.87 -13.60
N MET A 49 -2.29 -11.79 -13.16
CA MET A 49 -1.30 -11.89 -12.09
C MET A 49 -2.02 -12.28 -10.80
N PRO A 50 -1.66 -13.43 -10.19
CA PRO A 50 -2.27 -13.84 -8.94
C PRO A 50 -1.98 -12.77 -7.89
N GLN A 51 -2.99 -12.39 -7.10
CA GLN A 51 -2.76 -11.51 -5.96
C GLN A 51 -1.80 -12.22 -5.00
N PRO A 52 -0.68 -11.60 -4.63
CA PRO A 52 0.27 -12.22 -3.72
C PRO A 52 -0.41 -12.49 -2.38
N GLN A 53 -0.05 -13.59 -1.74
CA GLN A 53 -0.39 -13.81 -0.35
C GLN A 53 0.36 -12.77 0.49
N LEU A 54 -0.36 -12.07 1.35
CA LEU A 54 0.22 -11.16 2.33
C LEU A 54 0.71 -12.01 3.51
N VAL A 55 1.97 -11.84 3.90
CA VAL A 55 2.61 -12.64 4.94
C VAL A 55 3.15 -11.72 6.01
N MET A 56 2.68 -11.88 7.25
CA MET A 56 3.30 -11.27 8.42
C MET A 56 4.13 -12.32 9.13
N LYS A 57 5.42 -12.04 9.32
CA LYS A 57 6.33 -12.92 10.05
C LYS A 57 5.94 -13.00 11.54
N PRO A 58 6.31 -14.07 12.25
CA PRO A 58 6.12 -14.13 13.70
C PRO A 58 6.80 -12.94 14.38
N GLY A 59 6.10 -12.30 15.32
CA GLY A 59 6.58 -11.11 16.02
C GLY A 59 6.46 -9.81 15.24
N TYR A 60 5.84 -9.82 14.05
CA TYR A 60 5.48 -8.58 13.36
C TYR A 60 4.63 -7.70 14.28
N GLN A 61 4.87 -6.38 14.25
CA GLN A 61 4.23 -5.45 15.16
C GLN A 61 3.10 -4.70 14.46
N VAL A 62 1.96 -4.64 15.13
CA VAL A 62 0.79 -3.88 14.69
C VAL A 62 0.39 -2.86 15.74
N LEU A 63 -0.35 -1.84 15.35
CA LEU A 63 -0.94 -0.89 16.29
C LEU A 63 -2.25 -1.44 16.85
N ILE A 64 -2.28 -1.62 18.16
CA ILE A 64 -3.47 -1.98 18.94
C ILE A 64 -3.59 -0.99 20.08
N ASP A 65 -4.73 -0.32 20.18
CA ASP A 65 -5.00 0.70 21.20
C ASP A 65 -3.89 1.78 21.29
N GLY A 66 -3.30 2.13 20.14
CA GLY A 66 -2.20 3.11 20.03
C GLY A 66 -0.80 2.59 20.38
N HIS A 67 -0.66 1.30 20.72
CA HIS A 67 0.61 0.69 21.10
C HIS A 67 1.09 -0.30 20.03
N ALA A 68 2.41 -0.36 19.82
CA ALA A 68 3.01 -1.40 19.00
C ALA A 68 2.98 -2.74 19.74
N VAL A 69 2.26 -3.71 19.18
CA VAL A 69 2.05 -5.02 19.80
C VAL A 69 2.48 -6.12 18.83
N PRO A 70 3.36 -7.05 19.25
CA PRO A 70 3.77 -8.17 18.42
C PRO A 70 2.66 -9.21 18.29
N ILE A 71 2.56 -9.78 17.10
CA ILE A 71 1.61 -10.83 16.77
C ILE A 71 2.28 -12.10 16.25
N VAL A 72 1.65 -13.23 16.53
CA VAL A 72 2.07 -14.55 16.03
C VAL A 72 0.85 -15.25 15.48
N GLY A 73 0.89 -15.70 14.23
CA GLY A 73 -0.18 -16.49 13.65
C GLY A 73 -0.06 -17.97 13.97
N ASN A 74 -0.85 -18.78 13.28
CA ASN A 74 -0.78 -20.24 13.35
C ASN A 74 -0.46 -20.87 11.99
N ASP A 75 -0.26 -20.07 10.95
CA ASP A 75 -0.09 -20.56 9.60
C ASP A 75 1.36 -20.99 9.36
N GLU A 76 1.53 -21.93 8.43
CA GLU A 76 2.83 -22.27 7.88
C GLU A 76 3.42 -21.05 7.16
N CYS A 77 4.69 -20.78 7.42
CA CYS A 77 5.37 -19.68 6.75
C CYS A 77 5.81 -20.10 5.34
N PRO A 78 5.40 -19.38 4.29
CA PRO A 78 5.70 -19.77 2.92
C PRO A 78 7.20 -19.66 2.63
N GLN A 79 7.77 -20.72 2.05
CA GLN A 79 9.17 -20.74 1.63
C GLN A 79 9.39 -20.02 0.29
N GLU A 80 8.32 -19.61 -0.39
CA GLU A 80 8.34 -18.95 -1.71
C GLU A 80 9.08 -17.61 -1.65
N LYS A 81 10.13 -17.45 -2.46
CA LYS A 81 10.98 -16.24 -2.52
C LYS A 81 10.40 -15.15 -3.41
N ASP A 82 9.51 -15.52 -4.32
CA ASP A 82 8.90 -14.59 -5.24
C ASP A 82 7.87 -13.69 -4.54
N ALA A 83 8.16 -12.38 -4.51
CA ALA A 83 7.27 -11.38 -3.93
C ALA A 83 5.92 -11.27 -4.66
N GLN A 84 5.82 -11.73 -5.92
CA GLN A 84 4.57 -11.79 -6.67
C GLN A 84 3.63 -12.90 -6.16
N LYS A 85 4.14 -13.84 -5.37
CA LYS A 85 3.36 -14.93 -4.78
C LYS A 85 3.22 -14.80 -3.27
N ALA A 86 4.27 -14.32 -2.59
CA ALA A 86 4.29 -14.12 -1.14
C ALA A 86 4.94 -12.79 -0.78
N PHE A 87 4.13 -11.80 -0.44
CA PHE A 87 4.58 -10.47 -0.04
C PHE A 87 4.74 -10.37 1.47
N TRP A 88 5.97 -10.21 1.94
CA TRP A 88 6.31 -10.16 3.36
C TRP A 88 6.25 -8.74 3.93
N LEU A 89 5.33 -8.52 4.88
CA LEU A 89 5.28 -7.29 5.67
C LEU A 89 6.42 -7.26 6.69
N GLY A 90 7.13 -6.13 6.76
CA GLY A 90 8.32 -5.97 7.60
C GLY A 90 9.56 -6.75 7.12
N GLY A 91 9.56 -7.16 5.85
CA GLY A 91 10.66 -7.87 5.21
C GLY A 91 10.68 -9.37 5.50
N ARG A 92 11.13 -10.14 4.50
CA ARG A 92 11.34 -11.59 4.63
C ARG A 92 12.51 -11.85 5.58
N PRO A 93 12.33 -12.64 6.66
CA PRO A 93 13.45 -13.01 7.52
C PRO A 93 14.42 -13.95 6.79
N ASP A 94 15.70 -13.89 7.15
CA ASP A 94 16.73 -14.80 6.62
C ASP A 94 16.45 -16.26 7.03
N ASP A 95 16.15 -16.46 8.31
CA ASP A 95 15.70 -17.73 8.87
C ASP A 95 14.17 -17.73 8.99
N ILE A 96 13.51 -18.38 8.03
CA ILE A 96 12.05 -18.49 8.00
C ILE A 96 11.63 -19.61 8.94
N PRO A 97 10.90 -19.31 10.03
CA PRO A 97 10.37 -20.34 10.91
C PRO A 97 9.36 -21.19 10.14
N ALA A 98 9.20 -22.47 10.49
CA ALA A 98 8.23 -23.32 9.80
C ALA A 98 6.76 -22.86 10.00
N MET A 99 6.47 -22.29 11.18
CA MET A 99 5.13 -21.95 11.66
C MET A 99 5.12 -20.59 12.34
N GLY A 100 3.93 -20.03 12.49
CA GLY A 100 3.68 -18.82 13.29
C GLY A 100 3.45 -17.57 12.45
N CYS A 101 3.42 -17.72 11.13
CA CYS A 101 3.08 -16.62 10.24
C CYS A 101 1.57 -16.34 10.28
N VAL A 102 1.19 -15.11 9.95
CA VAL A 102 -0.18 -14.78 9.57
C VAL A 102 -0.19 -14.66 8.05
N VAL A 103 -0.91 -15.55 7.38
CA VAL A 103 -0.96 -15.63 5.92
C VAL A 103 -2.35 -15.27 5.43
N VAL A 104 -2.43 -14.22 4.61
CA VAL A 104 -3.67 -13.73 4.03
C VAL A 104 -3.63 -13.86 2.52
N GLY A 105 -4.32 -14.88 2.00
CA GLY A 105 -4.53 -15.08 0.57
C GLY A 105 -5.75 -14.33 0.04
N SER A 106 -6.00 -14.43 -1.26
CA SER A 106 -7.11 -13.75 -1.95
C SER A 106 -8.51 -14.24 -1.56
N THR A 107 -8.61 -15.42 -0.96
CA THR A 107 -9.87 -16.02 -0.50
C THR A 107 -9.95 -16.15 1.01
N THR A 108 -8.91 -15.73 1.73
CA THR A 108 -8.86 -15.80 3.19
C THR A 108 -9.87 -14.84 3.77
N LYS A 109 -10.81 -15.34 4.60
CA LYS A 109 -11.84 -14.51 5.24
C LYS A 109 -11.50 -14.17 6.68
N GLU A 110 -10.74 -15.02 7.33
CA GLU A 110 -10.40 -14.91 8.74
C GLU A 110 -8.99 -15.44 8.96
N VAL A 111 -8.29 -14.86 9.93
CA VAL A 111 -6.97 -15.32 10.38
C VAL A 111 -6.93 -15.44 11.90
N HIS A 112 -6.26 -16.49 12.38
CA HIS A 112 -6.06 -16.71 13.80
C HIS A 112 -4.75 -16.07 14.23
N VAL A 113 -4.82 -15.15 15.18
CA VAL A 113 -3.68 -14.33 15.60
C VAL A 113 -3.58 -14.37 17.10
N ARG A 114 -2.37 -14.65 17.61
CA ARG A 114 -2.03 -14.51 19.01
C ARG A 114 -1.39 -13.16 19.25
N VAL A 115 -2.10 -12.30 19.97
CA VAL A 115 -1.67 -10.96 20.35
C VAL A 115 -0.90 -11.04 21.67
N ASN A 116 0.29 -10.44 21.71
CA ASN A 116 1.17 -10.42 22.88
C ASN A 116 1.40 -11.82 23.51
N SER A 117 1.48 -12.84 22.66
CA SER A 117 1.72 -14.25 23.02
C SER A 117 0.70 -14.91 23.96
N ASN A 118 -0.40 -14.24 24.33
CA ASN A 118 -1.32 -14.73 25.36
C ASN A 118 -2.80 -14.67 24.96
N VAL A 119 -3.19 -13.75 24.07
CA VAL A 119 -4.59 -13.57 23.68
C VAL A 119 -4.78 -14.11 22.28
N LEU A 120 -5.62 -15.15 22.14
CA LEU A 120 -6.01 -15.66 20.82
C LEU A 120 -7.19 -14.84 20.29
N GLU A 121 -7.02 -14.25 19.13
CA GLU A 121 -8.03 -13.48 18.41
C GLU A 121 -8.28 -14.09 17.03
N VAL A 122 -9.51 -13.96 16.55
CA VAL A 122 -9.88 -14.26 15.17
C VAL A 122 -10.15 -12.93 14.48
N TRP A 123 -9.28 -12.56 13.55
CA TRP A 123 -9.43 -11.31 12.80
C TRP A 123 -10.13 -11.58 11.49
N LYS A 124 -11.05 -10.69 11.11
CA LYS A 124 -11.71 -10.71 9.81
C LYS A 124 -10.83 -10.05 8.78
N VAL A 125 -10.78 -10.67 7.61
CA VAL A 125 -10.11 -10.15 6.42
C VAL A 125 -11.15 -9.53 5.52
N VAL A 126 -10.97 -8.26 5.20
CA VAL A 126 -11.83 -7.52 4.27
C VAL A 126 -11.01 -7.18 3.04
N HIS A 127 -11.36 -7.82 1.93
CA HIS A 127 -10.84 -7.47 0.61
C HIS A 127 -11.72 -6.37 0.02
N GLN A 128 -11.13 -5.22 -0.28
CA GLN A 128 -11.83 -4.06 -0.83
C GLN A 128 -10.99 -3.41 -1.93
N GLU A 129 -11.60 -2.55 -2.73
CA GLU A 129 -10.89 -1.74 -3.72
C GLU A 129 -10.74 -0.31 -3.19
N ARG A 130 -9.52 0.22 -3.20
CA ARG A 130 -9.23 1.59 -2.75
C ARG A 130 -8.50 2.34 -3.86
N GLY A 131 -9.24 3.24 -4.53
CA GLY A 131 -8.70 4.07 -5.61
C GLY A 131 -8.27 3.27 -6.85
N GLY A 132 -9.01 2.23 -7.21
CA GLY A 132 -8.68 1.35 -8.34
C GLY A 132 -7.76 0.16 -8.00
N PHE A 133 -7.28 0.07 -6.75
CA PHE A 133 -6.33 -0.96 -6.34
C PHE A 133 -6.91 -1.91 -5.29
N PRO A 134 -6.64 -3.22 -5.39
CA PRO A 134 -7.03 -4.17 -4.35
C PRO A 134 -6.29 -3.84 -3.05
N ALA A 135 -7.04 -3.79 -1.96
CA ALA A 135 -6.55 -3.53 -0.62
C ALA A 135 -7.13 -4.58 0.33
N THR A 136 -6.27 -5.13 1.17
CA THR A 136 -6.65 -6.09 2.21
C THR A 136 -6.57 -5.38 3.56
N LEU A 137 -7.68 -5.36 4.29
CA LEU A 137 -7.78 -4.83 5.64
C LEU A 137 -8.00 -5.97 6.64
N LEU A 138 -7.46 -5.81 7.84
CA LEU A 138 -7.69 -6.72 8.96
C LEU A 138 -8.52 -6.00 10.02
N VAL A 139 -9.56 -6.67 10.51
CA VAL A 139 -10.51 -6.15 11.49
C VAL A 139 -10.54 -7.07 12.70
N ARG A 140 -10.31 -6.51 13.88
CA ARG A 140 -10.35 -7.22 15.15
C ARG A 140 -11.77 -7.64 15.54
N PRO A 141 -11.93 -8.55 16.53
CA PRO A 141 -13.24 -8.91 17.06
C PRO A 141 -14.05 -7.75 17.62
N ASN A 142 -13.38 -6.71 18.14
CA ASN A 142 -14.01 -5.50 18.68
C ASN A 142 -14.45 -4.50 17.59
N GLY A 143 -14.15 -4.77 16.31
CA GLY A 143 -14.49 -3.90 15.18
C GLY A 143 -13.38 -2.94 14.75
N ASP A 144 -12.25 -2.89 15.47
CA ASP A 144 -11.16 -1.98 15.14
C ASP A 144 -10.36 -2.48 13.92
N TYR A 145 -9.92 -1.54 13.09
CA TYR A 145 -9.01 -1.81 11.99
C TYR A 145 -7.56 -1.91 12.50
N ILE A 146 -6.85 -2.90 12.01
CA ILE A 146 -5.41 -3.07 12.28
C ILE A 146 -4.60 -2.17 11.35
N ALA A 147 -3.65 -1.45 11.93
CA ALA A 147 -2.65 -0.68 11.21
C ALA A 147 -1.23 -1.20 11.51
N GLU A 148 -0.29 -0.93 10.61
CA GLU A 148 1.13 -1.20 10.81
C GLU A 148 1.69 -0.33 11.93
N ALA A 149 2.48 -0.94 12.84
CA ALA A 149 3.30 -0.19 13.78
C ALA A 149 4.57 0.28 13.05
N LYS A 150 4.63 1.59 12.82
CA LYS A 150 5.71 2.25 12.09
C LYS A 150 6.99 2.37 12.92
#